data_AF-E6SSS4-F1
#
_entry.id   AF-E6SSS4-F1
#
_cell.length_a   1.000
_cell.length_b   1.000
_cell.length_c   1.000
_cell.angle_alpha   90.00
_cell.angle_beta   90.00
_cell.angle_gamma   90.00
#
_symmetry.space_group_name_H-M   'P 1'
#
loop_
_entity.id
_entity.type
_entity.pdbx_description
1 polymer ?
#
loop_
_entity_poly.entity_id
_entity_poly.type
_entity_poly.pdbx_seq_one_letter_code
_entity_poly.pdbx_strand_id
1 'polypeptide(L)'
;MFAFQYFFIIYFYICGVNTDGVKDMQTLLDDIELDIQELKCLMQAVSKDANPALKIVAKRNIQQMRTRLDMLQELLEGMSVAVTEPVSSESSILAERIKPATNLRHAISLNDSFRFTRELFGGDATRMNEMVRSLGEASSLDEAMDIFNSEVHPDEESEAVADFIDLLKKNFS
;
A
#
# COMPACT_ATOMS: atom_id res chain seq x y z
N MET A 1 -13.24 17.08 -28.10
CA MET A 1 -13.16 18.03 -26.96
C MET A 1 -14.46 18.08 -26.13
N PHE A 2 -15.63 17.75 -26.71
CA PHE A 2 -16.91 17.77 -25.98
C PHE A 2 -17.16 16.58 -25.01
N ALA A 3 -16.50 15.44 -25.18
CA ALA A 3 -16.77 14.24 -24.36
C ALA A 3 -16.36 14.37 -22.88
N PHE A 4 -15.33 15.15 -22.57
CA PHE A 4 -14.82 15.30 -21.20
C PHE A 4 -15.73 16.13 -20.29
N GLN A 5 -16.43 17.14 -20.85
CA GLN A 5 -17.38 17.94 -20.08
C GLN A 5 -18.62 17.13 -19.66
N TYR A 6 -19.08 16.20 -20.50
CA TYR A 6 -20.20 15.33 -20.13
C TYR A 6 -19.80 14.32 -19.07
N PHE A 7 -18.59 13.75 -19.13
CA PHE A 7 -18.13 12.79 -18.12
C PHE A 7 -18.04 13.42 -16.72
N PHE A 8 -17.50 14.63 -16.62
CA PHE A 8 -17.45 15.42 -15.39
C PHE A 8 -18.84 15.66 -14.78
N ILE A 9 -19.80 16.11 -15.59
CA ILE A 9 -21.17 16.42 -15.13
C ILE A 9 -21.91 15.15 -14.72
N ILE A 10 -21.72 14.06 -15.47
CA ILE A 10 -22.35 12.76 -15.18
C ILE A 10 -21.76 12.14 -13.92
N TYR A 11 -20.43 12.20 -13.70
CA TYR A 11 -19.80 11.71 -12.48
C TYR A 11 -20.23 12.54 -11.27
N PHE A 12 -20.31 13.88 -11.39
CA PHE A 12 -20.85 14.75 -10.34
C PHE A 12 -22.30 14.43 -9.98
N TYR A 13 -23.12 14.06 -10.98
CA TYR A 13 -24.53 13.72 -10.80
C TYR A 13 -24.72 12.29 -10.25
N ILE A 14 -23.91 11.32 -10.68
CA ILE A 14 -24.01 9.91 -10.23
C ILE A 14 -23.39 9.73 -8.84
N CYS A 15 -22.25 10.35 -8.54
CA CYS A 15 -21.63 10.29 -7.21
C CYS A 15 -22.39 11.09 -6.15
N GLY A 16 -23.22 12.07 -6.56
CA GLY A 16 -24.07 12.84 -5.65
C GLY A 16 -25.39 12.16 -5.26
N VAL A 17 -25.83 11.13 -5.97
CA VAL A 17 -27.15 10.47 -5.76
C VAL A 17 -27.04 9.15 -4.97
N ASN A 18 -25.85 8.56 -4.84
CA ASN A 18 -25.62 7.33 -4.06
C ASN A 18 -25.04 7.61 -2.66
N THR A 19 -25.80 8.31 -1.81
CA THR A 19 -25.48 8.44 -0.37
C THR A 19 -26.48 7.63 0.45
N ASP A 20 -26.36 6.29 0.44
CA ASP A 20 -26.99 5.44 1.48
C ASP A 20 -26.36 4.04 1.60
N GLY A 21 -25.10 3.88 1.20
CA GLY A 21 -24.38 2.61 1.36
C GLY A 21 -23.05 2.87 2.04
N VAL A 22 -22.70 2.02 3.02
CA VAL A 22 -21.32 1.90 3.48
C VAL A 22 -20.45 1.72 2.24
N LYS A 23 -19.67 2.75 1.88
CA LYS A 23 -18.74 2.63 0.77
C LYS A 23 -17.63 1.71 1.22
N ASP A 24 -17.50 0.56 0.55
CA ASP A 24 -16.39 -0.34 0.76
C ASP A 24 -15.05 0.38 0.48
N MET A 25 -14.00 -0.01 1.21
CA MET A 25 -12.67 0.59 1.11
C MET A 25 -12.17 0.61 -0.34
N GLN A 26 -12.43 -0.46 -1.11
CA GLN A 26 -12.00 -0.53 -2.51
C GLN A 26 -12.71 0.51 -3.38
N THR A 27 -14.03 0.70 -3.17
CA THR A 27 -14.79 1.73 -3.90
C THR A 27 -14.26 3.13 -3.61
N LEU A 28 -13.84 3.38 -2.37
CA LEU A 28 -13.28 4.66 -1.97
C LEU A 28 -11.91 4.92 -2.61
N LEU A 29 -11.08 3.88 -2.72
CA LEU A 29 -9.78 3.95 -3.41
C LEU A 29 -9.95 4.19 -4.92
N ASP A 30 -10.89 3.50 -5.58
CA ASP A 30 -11.19 3.70 -7.01
C ASP A 30 -11.69 5.13 -7.28
N ASP A 31 -12.54 5.65 -6.38
CA ASP A 31 -13.05 7.02 -6.40
C ASP A 31 -11.90 8.06 -6.26
N ILE A 32 -10.95 7.83 -5.35
CA ILE A 32 -9.77 8.71 -5.15
C ILE A 32 -8.84 8.65 -6.37
N GLU A 33 -8.63 7.47 -6.96
CA GLU A 33 -7.84 7.34 -8.19
C GLU A 33 -8.43 8.19 -9.31
N LEU A 34 -9.75 8.16 -9.46
CA LEU A 34 -10.45 8.96 -10.45
C LEU A 34 -10.31 10.47 -10.18
N ASP A 35 -10.39 10.90 -8.92
CA ASP A 35 -10.11 12.31 -8.55
C ASP A 35 -8.70 12.74 -8.96
N ILE A 36 -7.69 11.89 -8.74
CA ILE A 36 -6.31 12.18 -9.12
C ILE A 36 -6.19 12.33 -10.65
N GLN A 37 -6.82 11.46 -11.42
CA GLN A 37 -6.84 11.53 -12.88
C GLN A 37 -7.55 12.80 -13.37
N GLU A 38 -8.67 13.15 -12.74
CA GLU A 38 -9.45 14.36 -13.01
C GLU A 38 -8.63 15.62 -12.74
N LEU A 39 -7.99 15.70 -11.57
CA LEU A 39 -7.13 16.80 -11.18
C LEU A 39 -5.96 16.96 -12.15
N LYS A 40 -5.33 15.87 -12.58
CA LYS A 40 -4.25 15.89 -13.57
C LYS A 40 -4.72 16.50 -14.90
N CYS A 41 -5.92 16.12 -15.35
CA CYS A 41 -6.53 16.68 -16.56
C CYS A 41 -6.82 18.20 -16.40
N LEU A 42 -7.41 18.59 -15.26
CA LEU A 42 -7.70 20.00 -14.95
C LEU A 42 -6.42 20.85 -14.89
N MET A 43 -5.36 20.35 -14.25
CA MET A 43 -4.10 21.08 -14.14
C MET A 43 -3.44 21.28 -15.52
N GLN A 44 -3.55 20.30 -16.42
CA GLN A 44 -3.10 20.46 -17.81
C GLN A 44 -3.93 21.51 -18.55
N ALA A 45 -5.25 21.55 -18.35
CA ALA A 45 -6.12 22.55 -18.95
C ALA A 45 -5.86 23.96 -18.42
N VAL A 46 -5.71 24.13 -17.10
CA VAL A 46 -5.37 25.40 -16.44
C VAL A 46 -4.00 25.94 -16.89
N SER A 47 -3.04 25.04 -17.18
CA SER A 47 -1.72 25.45 -17.68
C SER A 47 -1.76 25.92 -19.13
N LYS A 48 -2.75 25.48 -19.92
CA LYS A 48 -2.94 25.85 -21.33
C LYS A 48 -3.86 27.06 -21.51
N ASP A 49 -4.82 27.24 -20.61
CA ASP A 49 -5.83 28.28 -20.64
C ASP A 49 -6.06 28.85 -19.23
N ALA A 50 -6.00 30.18 -19.09
CA ALA A 50 -6.19 30.90 -17.84
C ALA A 50 -7.68 31.02 -17.43
N ASN A 51 -8.53 30.07 -17.81
CA ASN A 51 -9.95 30.08 -17.51
C ASN A 51 -10.20 29.98 -15.99
N PRO A 52 -10.81 30.99 -15.35
CA PRO A 52 -11.03 31.00 -13.91
C PRO A 52 -12.02 29.92 -13.44
N ALA A 53 -12.92 29.44 -14.31
CA ALA A 53 -13.83 28.36 -13.98
C ALA A 53 -13.09 27.03 -13.74
N LEU A 54 -12.02 26.76 -14.49
CA LEU A 54 -11.20 25.56 -14.30
C LEU A 54 -10.51 25.54 -12.92
N LYS A 55 -10.09 26.71 -12.42
CA LYS A 55 -9.52 26.84 -11.07
C LYS A 55 -10.54 26.52 -9.98
N ILE A 56 -11.80 26.93 -10.18
CA ILE A 56 -12.90 26.63 -9.26
C ILE A 56 -13.17 25.12 -9.24
N VAL A 57 -13.22 24.49 -10.42
CA VAL A 57 -13.43 23.03 -10.54
C VAL A 57 -12.26 22.26 -9.91
N ALA A 58 -11.01 22.63 -10.19
CA ALA A 58 -9.84 21.99 -9.58
C ALA A 58 -9.86 22.09 -8.05
N LYS A 59 -10.22 23.25 -7.51
CA LYS A 59 -10.36 23.42 -6.06
C LYS A 59 -11.45 22.51 -5.49
N ARG A 60 -12.57 22.35 -6.19
CA ARG A 60 -13.67 21.46 -5.78
C ARG A 60 -13.25 19.99 -5.81
N ASN A 61 -12.57 19.56 -6.86
CA ASN A 61 -12.05 18.20 -6.97
C ASN A 61 -11.09 17.87 -5.80
N ILE A 62 -10.16 18.78 -5.48
CA ILE A 62 -9.27 18.64 -4.31
C ILE A 62 -10.08 18.50 -3.00
N GLN A 63 -11.16 19.26 -2.84
CA GLN A 63 -12.02 19.15 -1.65
C GLN A 63 -12.75 17.79 -1.59
N GLN A 64 -13.21 17.25 -2.71
CA GLN A 64 -13.83 15.92 -2.77
C GLN A 64 -12.84 14.82 -2.41
N MET A 65 -11.62 14.89 -2.97
CA MET A 65 -10.54 13.95 -2.65
C MET A 65 -10.19 13.99 -1.15
N ARG A 66 -10.17 15.18 -0.53
CA ARG A 66 -9.99 15.30 0.93
C ARG A 66 -11.10 14.60 1.72
N THR A 67 -12.36 14.85 1.40
CA THR A 67 -13.48 14.19 2.07
C THR A 67 -13.39 12.67 1.94
N ARG A 68 -12.98 12.16 0.77
CA ARG A 68 -12.78 10.72 0.56
C ARG A 68 -11.61 10.17 1.39
N LEU A 69 -10.52 10.92 1.51
CA LEU A 69 -9.40 10.55 2.39
C LEU A 69 -9.81 10.54 3.87
N ASP A 70 -10.62 11.52 4.31
CA ASP A 70 -11.14 11.57 5.68
C ASP A 70 -12.01 10.32 5.97
N MET A 71 -12.89 9.92 5.03
CA MET A 71 -13.66 8.68 5.15
C MET A 71 -12.76 7.43 5.22
N LEU A 72 -11.65 7.40 4.47
CA LEU A 72 -10.71 6.28 4.49
C LEU A 72 -9.99 6.20 5.85
N GLN A 73 -9.66 7.35 6.44
CA GLN A 73 -9.10 7.42 7.79
C GLN A 73 -10.09 6.91 8.84
N GLU A 74 -11.36 7.33 8.79
CA GLU A 74 -12.40 6.84 9.71
C GLU A 74 -12.59 5.32 9.63
N LEU A 75 -12.53 4.73 8.42
CA LEU A 75 -12.60 3.27 8.26
C LEU A 75 -11.40 2.56 8.92
N LEU A 76 -10.19 3.11 8.79
CA LEU A 76 -8.99 2.55 9.41
C LEU A 76 -9.01 2.69 10.94
N GLU A 77 -9.49 3.82 11.47
CA GLU A 77 -9.65 4.04 12.90
C GLU A 77 -10.71 3.11 13.50
N GLY A 78 -11.81 2.87 12.78
CA GLY A 78 -12.84 1.91 13.17
C GLY A 78 -12.35 0.46 13.24
N MET A 79 -11.33 0.09 12.46
CA MET A 79 -10.67 -1.22 12.53
C MET A 79 -9.70 -1.36 13.71
N SER A 80 -9.29 -0.25 14.34
CA SER A 80 -8.24 -0.23 15.38
C SER A 80 -8.76 -0.43 16.81
N VAL A 81 -10.08 -0.44 17.04
CA VAL A 81 -10.64 -0.59 18.40
C VAL A 81 -10.88 -2.08 18.74
N ALA A 82 -9.79 -2.85 18.85
CA ALA A 82 -9.80 -4.19 19.43
C ALA A 82 -8.47 -4.54 20.15
N VAL A 83 -7.77 -3.55 20.70
CA VAL A 83 -6.57 -3.79 21.55
C VAL A 83 -6.74 -3.10 22.89
N THR A 84 -7.57 -3.69 23.74
CA THR A 84 -7.41 -3.63 25.21
C THR A 84 -8.21 -4.77 25.83
N GLU A 85 -7.57 -5.93 26.02
CA GLU A 85 -7.52 -6.65 27.32
C GLU A 85 -6.66 -7.93 27.19
N PRO A 86 -5.75 -8.20 28.15
CA PRO A 86 -4.87 -9.36 28.11
C PRO A 86 -5.57 -10.58 28.73
N VAL A 87 -5.92 -11.58 27.93
CA VAL A 87 -6.27 -12.89 28.47
C VAL A 87 -5.12 -13.87 28.22
N SER A 88 -4.32 -13.99 29.28
CA SER A 88 -3.55 -15.18 29.61
C SER A 88 -4.41 -16.43 29.50
N SER A 89 -4.01 -17.37 28.66
CA SER A 89 -4.27 -18.80 28.88
C SER A 89 -3.16 -19.65 28.26
N GLU A 90 -2.26 -20.08 29.14
CA GLU A 90 -1.32 -21.17 28.90
C GLU A 90 -2.06 -22.49 28.67
N SER A 91 -1.58 -23.29 27.71
CA SER A 91 -1.44 -24.77 27.70
C SER A 91 -1.29 -25.25 26.25
N SER A 92 -0.45 -26.19 25.84
CA SER A 92 0.48 -27.09 26.53
C SER A 92 1.47 -27.65 25.50
N ILE A 93 2.76 -27.60 25.83
CA ILE A 93 3.82 -28.61 25.60
C ILE A 93 3.58 -29.63 24.46
N LEU A 94 4.35 -29.51 23.38
CA LEU A 94 5.09 -30.64 22.84
C LEU A 94 6.43 -30.17 22.25
N ALA A 95 7.48 -30.78 22.76
CA ALA A 95 8.87 -30.47 22.47
C ALA A 95 9.29 -31.06 21.12
N GLU A 96 9.67 -30.20 20.18
CA GLU A 96 10.64 -30.54 19.14
C GLU A 96 11.23 -29.24 18.58
N ARG A 97 12.50 -28.98 18.91
CA ARG A 97 13.38 -27.89 18.40
C ARG A 97 12.74 -26.92 17.37
N ILE A 98 11.88 -26.02 17.83
CA ILE A 98 11.47 -24.88 17.03
C ILE A 98 12.58 -23.85 17.23
N LYS A 99 13.55 -23.80 16.31
CA LYS A 99 14.22 -22.51 16.03
C LYS A 99 13.08 -21.50 15.95
N PRO A 100 13.10 -20.35 16.66
CA PRO A 100 12.05 -19.36 16.45
C PRO A 100 12.04 -19.10 14.95
N ALA A 101 11.04 -19.62 14.26
CA ALA A 101 10.71 -19.22 12.92
C ALA A 101 10.16 -17.82 13.13
N THR A 102 11.08 -16.88 13.34
CA THR A 102 10.83 -15.46 13.27
C THR A 102 10.31 -15.28 11.86
N ASN A 103 8.98 -15.31 11.76
CA ASN A 103 8.28 -15.24 10.50
C ASN A 103 8.70 -13.92 9.88
N LEU A 104 9.66 -13.97 8.95
CA LEU A 104 10.23 -12.81 8.27
C LEU A 104 9.12 -11.88 7.75
N ARG A 105 8.01 -12.48 7.32
CA ARG A 105 6.76 -11.81 6.92
C ARG A 105 6.16 -10.87 7.98
N HIS A 106 6.33 -11.14 9.26
CA HIS A 106 5.88 -10.29 10.36
C HIS A 106 6.94 -9.25 10.78
N ALA A 107 8.21 -9.46 10.43
CA ALA A 107 9.29 -8.50 10.67
C ALA A 107 9.31 -7.37 9.64
N ILE A 108 8.78 -7.61 8.43
CA ILE A 108 8.67 -6.61 7.37
C ILE A 108 7.46 -5.70 7.65
N SER A 109 7.70 -4.40 7.82
CA SER A 109 6.61 -3.43 7.96
C SER A 109 5.82 -3.29 6.64
N LEU A 110 4.56 -2.89 6.69
CA LEU A 110 3.78 -2.67 5.46
C LEU A 110 4.46 -1.67 4.51
N ASN A 111 5.04 -0.60 5.05
CA ASN A 111 5.77 0.39 4.26
C ASN A 111 6.99 -0.22 3.58
N ASP A 112 7.74 -1.06 4.29
CA ASP A 112 8.88 -1.77 3.72
C ASP A 112 8.45 -2.81 2.69
N SER A 113 7.33 -3.50 2.92
CA SER A 113 6.75 -4.45 1.95
C SER A 113 6.44 -3.76 0.62
N PHE A 114 5.81 -2.58 0.66
CA PHE A 114 5.57 -1.78 -0.55
C PHE A 114 6.86 -1.28 -1.19
N ARG A 115 7.81 -0.77 -0.39
CA ARG A 115 9.11 -0.27 -0.88
C ARG A 115 9.91 -1.38 -1.57
N PHE A 116 10.09 -2.51 -0.89
CA PHE A 116 10.81 -3.68 -1.41
C PHE A 116 10.12 -4.26 -2.65
N THR A 117 8.80 -4.40 -2.64
CA THR A 117 8.06 -4.87 -3.83
C THR A 117 8.33 -3.97 -5.04
N ARG A 118 8.27 -2.65 -4.86
CA ARG A 118 8.51 -1.70 -5.96
C ARG A 118 9.96 -1.71 -6.45
N GLU A 119 10.92 -1.68 -5.53
CA GLU A 119 12.32 -1.41 -5.86
C GLU A 119 13.13 -2.68 -6.14
N LEU A 120 12.88 -3.76 -5.39
CA LEU A 120 13.60 -5.03 -5.55
C LEU A 120 12.91 -5.98 -6.53
N PHE A 121 11.58 -5.86 -6.67
CA PHE A 121 10.77 -6.78 -7.48
C PHE A 121 10.04 -6.11 -8.64
N GLY A 122 10.33 -4.84 -8.94
CA GLY A 122 9.71 -4.11 -10.05
C GLY A 122 8.18 -3.96 -9.92
N GLY A 123 7.65 -4.03 -8.71
CA GLY A 123 6.22 -4.00 -8.41
C GLY A 123 5.54 -5.37 -8.32
N ASP A 124 6.28 -6.47 -8.50
CA ASP A 124 5.71 -7.83 -8.45
C ASP A 124 5.59 -8.33 -6.99
N ALA A 125 4.41 -8.14 -6.41
CA ALA A 125 4.09 -8.59 -5.06
C ALA A 125 4.09 -10.12 -4.91
N THR A 126 3.82 -10.86 -5.99
CA THR A 126 3.82 -12.33 -5.95
C THR A 126 5.24 -12.84 -5.77
N ARG A 127 6.18 -12.33 -6.56
CA ARG A 127 7.61 -12.66 -6.43
C ARG A 127 8.17 -12.30 -5.07
N MET A 128 7.80 -11.13 -4.53
CA MET A 128 8.17 -10.73 -3.17
C MET A 128 7.67 -11.73 -2.12
N ASN A 129 6.40 -12.14 -2.19
CA ASN A 129 5.83 -13.10 -1.24
C ASN A 129 6.48 -14.50 -1.34
N GLU A 130 6.80 -14.95 -2.56
CA GLU A 130 7.50 -16.22 -2.79
C GLU A 130 8.91 -16.18 -2.19
N MET A 131 9.65 -15.10 -2.42
CA MET A 131 10.98 -14.90 -1.86
C MET A 131 10.94 -14.86 -0.32
N VAL A 132 10.03 -14.09 0.29
CA VAL A 132 9.89 -14.05 1.76
C VAL A 132 9.57 -15.43 2.34
N ARG A 133 8.78 -16.26 1.63
CA ARG A 133 8.51 -17.65 2.02
C ARG A 133 9.78 -18.50 1.96
N SER A 134 10.52 -18.45 0.85
CA SER A 134 11.78 -19.18 0.69
C SER A 134 12.83 -18.78 1.72
N LEU A 135 12.92 -17.49 2.06
CA LEU A 135 13.81 -16.99 3.11
C LEU A 135 13.38 -17.44 4.52
N GLY A 136 12.09 -17.65 4.74
CA GLY A 136 11.57 -18.24 5.98
C GLY A 136 11.90 -19.73 6.15
N GLU A 137 12.19 -20.43 5.06
CA GLU A 137 12.63 -21.84 5.06
C GLU A 137 14.15 -21.99 5.19
N ALA A 138 14.91 -20.91 4.96
CA ALA A 138 16.36 -20.91 5.05
C ALA A 138 16.85 -21.23 6.48
N SER A 139 17.88 -22.06 6.57
CA SER A 139 18.40 -22.58 7.84
C SER A 139 19.46 -21.68 8.48
N SER A 140 20.00 -20.73 7.71
CA SER A 140 21.07 -19.80 8.08
C SER A 140 21.00 -18.49 7.28
N LEU A 141 21.66 -17.44 7.78
CA LEU A 141 21.80 -16.15 7.08
C LEU A 141 22.51 -16.29 5.73
N ASP A 142 23.49 -17.18 5.63
CA ASP A 142 24.28 -17.43 4.42
C ASP A 142 23.39 -17.99 3.29
N GLU A 143 22.59 -19.00 3.62
CA GLU A 143 21.60 -19.60 2.70
C GLU A 143 20.51 -18.58 2.28
N ALA A 144 20.05 -17.75 3.23
CA ALA A 144 19.09 -16.68 2.93
C ALA A 144 19.70 -15.61 1.98
N MET A 145 20.97 -15.27 2.17
CA MET A 145 21.68 -14.31 1.32
C MET A 145 21.89 -14.87 -0.10
N ASP A 146 22.22 -16.15 -0.22
CA ASP A 146 22.35 -16.82 -1.53
C ASP A 146 21.02 -16.81 -2.31
N ILE A 147 19.90 -17.14 -1.64
CA ILE A 147 18.55 -17.05 -2.23
C ILE A 147 18.27 -15.61 -2.70
N PHE A 148 18.54 -14.62 -1.84
CA PHE A 148 18.31 -13.20 -2.16
C PHE A 148 19.14 -12.73 -3.36
N ASN A 149 20.43 -13.03 -3.37
CA ASN A 149 21.35 -12.64 -4.43
C ASN A 149 21.02 -13.29 -5.78
N SER A 150 20.47 -14.51 -5.75
CA SER A 150 20.08 -15.23 -6.96
C SER A 150 18.82 -14.66 -7.64
N GLU A 151 17.93 -14.01 -6.88
CA GLU A 151 16.62 -13.54 -7.36
C GLU A 151 16.62 -12.04 -7.72
N VAL A 152 17.27 -11.21 -6.90
CA VAL A 152 17.14 -9.74 -6.97
C VAL A 152 18.29 -9.08 -7.75
N HIS A 153 19.39 -9.80 -8.03
CA HIS A 153 20.61 -9.23 -8.61
C HIS A 153 20.95 -7.86 -7.97
N PRO A 154 21.24 -7.84 -6.66
CA PRO A 154 21.32 -6.60 -5.90
C PRO A 154 22.38 -5.66 -6.47
N ASP A 155 21.95 -4.44 -6.79
CA ASP A 155 22.86 -3.32 -6.94
C ASP A 155 23.26 -2.85 -5.54
N GLU A 156 24.55 -2.94 -5.20
CA GLU A 156 25.07 -2.59 -3.88
C GLU A 156 24.85 -1.09 -3.55
N GLU A 157 24.55 -0.24 -4.53
CA GLU A 157 24.21 1.17 -4.33
C GLU A 157 22.73 1.39 -3.95
N SER A 158 21.87 0.36 -4.01
CA SER A 158 20.45 0.48 -3.69
C SER A 158 20.21 0.51 -2.18
N GLU A 159 19.64 1.62 -1.68
CA GLU A 159 19.20 1.76 -0.28
C GLU A 159 18.22 0.64 0.12
N ALA A 160 17.30 0.26 -0.78
CA ALA A 160 16.35 -0.82 -0.52
C ALA A 160 17.03 -2.19 -0.35
N VAL A 161 18.13 -2.45 -1.08
CA VAL A 161 18.92 -3.67 -0.92
C VAL A 161 19.60 -3.69 0.44
N ALA A 162 20.24 -2.59 0.83
CA ALA A 162 20.93 -2.46 2.12
C ALA A 162 19.96 -2.67 3.30
N ASP A 163 18.80 -2.02 3.26
CA ASP A 163 17.75 -2.16 4.27
C ASP A 163 17.22 -3.60 4.36
N PHE A 164 17.02 -4.25 3.21
CA PHE A 164 16.54 -5.62 3.16
C PHE A 164 17.56 -6.59 3.77
N ILE A 165 18.84 -6.40 3.44
CA ILE A 165 19.96 -7.17 4.00
C ILE A 165 20.03 -7.00 5.52
N ASP A 166 19.89 -5.77 6.02
CA ASP A 166 19.92 -5.52 7.46
C ASP A 166 18.71 -6.12 8.19
N LEU A 167 17.54 -6.14 7.54
CA LEU A 167 16.36 -6.86 8.03
C LEU A 167 16.63 -8.37 8.09
N LEU A 168 17.26 -8.96 7.09
CA LEU A 168 17.65 -10.38 7.11
C LEU A 168 18.66 -10.67 8.22
N LYS A 169 19.73 -9.88 8.34
CA LYS A 169 20.72 -10.03 9.43
C LYS A 169 20.02 -10.01 10.78
N LYS A 170 19.10 -9.07 11.01
CA LYS A 170 18.34 -8.97 12.26
C LYS A 170 17.42 -10.18 12.49
N ASN A 171 16.87 -10.78 11.44
CA ASN A 171 16.00 -11.95 11.54
C ASN A 171 16.75 -13.23 11.94
N PHE A 172 18.02 -13.35 11.55
CA PHE A 172 18.89 -14.51 11.83
C PHE A 172 19.90 -14.30 12.97
N SER A 173 19.87 -13.12 13.63
CA SER A 173 20.81 -12.75 14.70
C SER A 173 20.38 -13.22 16.10
#